data_AF-A0A8S3J6Q9-F1
#
_entry.id   AF-A0A8S3J6Q9-F1
#
_cell.length_a   1.000
_cell.length_b   1.000
_cell.length_c   1.000
_cell.angle_alpha   90.00
_cell.angle_beta   90.00
_cell.angle_gamma   90.00
#
_symmetry.space_group_name_H-M   'P 1'
#
loop_
_entity.id
_entity.type
_entity.pdbx_description
1 polymer ?
#
loop_
_entity_poly.entity_id
_entity_poly.type
_entity_poly.pdbx_seq_one_letter_code
_entity_poly.pdbx_strand_id
1 'polypeptide(L)'
;MDFQRDSIRPLSNYETYLVVKQIHQTNNERDVGKRGKKGQNRTLEHCNVGLNTVIYGALKYLEQSPCVEQNPDIITQFYSEA
;
A
#
# COMPACT_ATOMS: atom_id res chain seq x y z
N MET A 1 23.77 -2.16 2.51
CA MET A 1 22.71 -1.29 1.98
C MET A 1 23.13 0.13 2.31
N ASP A 2 23.73 0.82 1.36
CA ASP A 2 24.08 2.24 1.53
C ASP A 2 22.81 3.06 1.30
N PHE A 3 22.40 3.81 2.31
CA PHE A 3 21.15 4.55 2.30
C PHE A 3 21.40 5.94 1.70
N GLN A 4 21.24 6.07 0.38
CA GLN A 4 21.25 7.38 -0.27
C GLN A 4 19.96 8.12 0.13
N ARG A 5 20.10 9.20 0.91
CA ARG A 5 18.99 10.05 1.39
C ARG A 5 18.48 11.02 0.32
N ASP A 6 18.55 10.67 -0.95
CA ASP A 6 18.19 11.60 -2.01
C ASP A 6 16.69 11.90 -1.92
N SER A 7 16.37 13.13 -1.46
CA SER A 7 15.04 13.73 -1.37
C SER A 7 13.92 12.82 -0.85
N ILE A 8 14.05 12.31 0.38
CA ILE A 8 12.93 11.64 1.07
C ILE A 8 11.92 12.70 1.51
N ARG A 9 10.84 12.86 0.72
CA ARG A 9 9.69 13.68 1.12
C ARG A 9 8.76 12.81 1.99
N PRO A 10 8.30 13.29 3.16
CA PRO A 10 7.25 12.62 3.91
C PRO A 10 5.97 12.53 3.06
N LEU A 11 5.31 11.39 3.09
CA LEU A 11 4.00 11.19 2.47
C LEU A 11 2.90 11.46 3.50
N SER A 12 1.79 12.04 3.05
CA SER A 12 0.59 12.16 3.86
C SER A 12 -0.05 10.78 4.08
N ASN A 13 -0.90 10.69 5.11
CA ASN A 13 -1.70 9.48 5.36
C ASN A 13 -2.61 9.15 4.16
N TYR A 14 -3.13 10.15 3.45
CA TYR A 14 -3.92 9.98 2.24
C TYR A 14 -3.11 9.35 1.09
N GLU A 15 -1.94 9.92 0.79
CA GLU A 15 -1.04 9.39 -0.25
C GLU A 15 -0.63 7.95 0.08
N THR A 16 -0.31 7.69 1.35
CA THR A 16 0.03 6.35 1.83
C THR A 16 -1.16 5.39 1.70
N TYR A 17 -2.38 5.83 2.04
CA TYR A 17 -3.61 5.03 1.91
C TYR A 17 -3.86 4.62 0.46
N LEU A 18 -3.73 5.55 -0.51
CA LEU A 18 -3.89 5.23 -1.93
C LEU A 18 -2.88 4.18 -2.40
N VAL A 19 -1.61 4.34 -2.04
CA VAL A 19 -0.54 3.40 -2.43
C VAL A 19 -0.78 2.01 -1.82
N VAL A 20 -1.01 1.94 -0.51
CA VAL A 20 -1.23 0.67 0.20
C VAL A 20 -2.47 -0.05 -0.31
N LYS A 21 -3.56 0.69 -0.58
CA LYS A 21 -4.80 0.14 -1.15
C LYS A 21 -4.57 -0.43 -2.55
N GLN A 22 -3.85 0.28 -3.41
CA GLN A 22 -3.52 -0.19 -4.76
C GLN A 22 -2.67 -1.47 -4.72
N ILE A 23 -1.68 -1.54 -3.83
CA ILE A 23 -0.84 -2.73 -3.67
C ILE A 23 -1.69 -3.91 -3.17
N HIS A 24 -2.56 -3.69 -2.18
CA HIS A 24 -3.45 -4.72 -1.65
C HIS A 24 -4.39 -5.29 -2.74
N GLN A 25 -5.01 -4.42 -3.54
CA GLN A 25 -5.87 -4.82 -4.66
C GLN A 25 -5.11 -5.62 -5.72
N THR A 26 -3.92 -5.14 -6.10
CA THR A 26 -3.06 -5.83 -7.08
C THR A 26 -2.66 -7.23 -6.61
N ASN A 27 -2.37 -7.39 -5.31
CA ASN A 27 -2.03 -8.69 -4.74
C ASN A 27 -3.23 -9.64 -4.75
N ASN A 28 -4.43 -9.15 -4.40
CA ASN A 28 -5.65 -9.94 -4.45
C ASN A 28 -6.01 -10.39 -5.88
N GLU A 29 -5.88 -9.52 -6.89
CA GLU A 29 -6.14 -9.86 -8.29
C GLU A 29 -5.18 -10.95 -8.80
N ARG A 30 -3.90 -10.87 -8.42
CA ARG A 30 -2.90 -11.90 -8.73
C ARG A 30 -3.23 -13.24 -8.09
N ASP A 31 -3.76 -13.25 -6.88
CA ASP A 31 -4.16 -14.46 -6.18
C ASP A 31 -5.42 -15.10 -6.79
N VAL A 32 -6.38 -14.27 -7.22
CA VAL A 32 -7.57 -14.74 -7.96
C VAL A 32 -7.18 -15.33 -9.31
N GLY A 33 -6.27 -14.69 -10.05
CA GLY A 33 -5.76 -15.20 -11.33
C GLY A 33 -4.95 -16.51 -11.23
N LYS A 34 -4.30 -16.76 -10.08
CA LYS A 34 -3.53 -17.98 -9.80
C LYS A 34 -4.37 -19.15 -9.29
N ARG A 35 -5.54 -18.90 -8.66
CA ARG A 35 -6.47 -19.96 -8.25
C ARG A 35 -6.99 -20.79 -9.44
N GLY A 36 -6.95 -20.24 -10.66
CA GLY A 36 -7.24 -20.97 -11.90
C GLY A 36 -6.08 -21.81 -12.47
N LYS A 37 -4.84 -21.65 -11.97
CA LYS A 37 -3.65 -22.39 -12.41
C LYS A 37 -2.98 -23.06 -11.21
N LYS A 38 -3.64 -24.09 -10.68
CA LYS A 38 -3.08 -24.99 -9.66
C LYS A 38 -1.80 -25.64 -10.19
N GLY A 39 -0.66 -25.21 -9.68
CA GLY A 39 0.58 -25.96 -9.77
C GLY A 39 1.71 -25.23 -10.48
N GLN A 40 2.31 -24.26 -9.82
CA GLN A 40 3.78 -24.12 -9.78
C GLN A 40 4.16 -22.94 -8.86
N ASN A 41 5.15 -23.18 -8.00
CA ASN A 41 5.85 -22.23 -7.12
C ASN A 41 5.22 -21.89 -5.76
N ARG A 42 5.16 -22.90 -4.87
CA ARG A 42 5.00 -22.73 -3.41
C ARG A 42 6.09 -21.82 -2.77
N THR A 43 7.23 -21.62 -3.43
CA THR A 43 8.35 -20.81 -2.92
C THR A 43 8.11 -19.30 -3.02
N LEU A 44 7.28 -18.84 -3.97
CA LEU A 44 6.91 -17.42 -4.15
C LEU A 44 5.76 -16.99 -3.22
N GLU A 45 4.95 -17.93 -2.75
CA GLU A 45 3.84 -17.66 -1.82
C GLU A 45 4.38 -17.27 -0.44
N HIS A 46 5.41 -17.95 0.06
CA HIS A 46 5.99 -17.67 1.39
C HIS A 46 6.67 -16.30 1.50
N CYS A 47 7.33 -15.80 0.44
CA CYS A 47 7.93 -14.45 0.45
C CYS A 47 6.88 -13.33 0.53
N ASN A 48 5.63 -13.57 0.13
CA ASN A 48 4.58 -12.55 0.12
C ASN A 48 3.73 -12.52 1.39
N VAL A 49 3.78 -13.54 2.25
CA VAL A 49 2.91 -13.61 3.45
C VAL A 49 3.20 -12.45 4.41
N GLY A 50 4.47 -12.23 4.76
CA GLY A 50 4.85 -11.15 5.69
C GLY A 50 4.54 -9.75 5.12
N LEU A 51 4.81 -9.54 3.83
CA LEU A 51 4.50 -8.29 3.15
C LEU A 51 2.98 -8.05 3.11
N ASN A 52 2.19 -9.08 2.79
CA ASN A 52 0.73 -9.00 2.79
C ASN A 52 0.17 -8.71 4.19
N THR A 53 0.74 -9.27 5.25
CA THR A 53 0.35 -8.96 6.63
C THR A 53 0.61 -7.49 6.97
N VAL A 54 1.78 -6.96 6.61
CA VAL A 54 2.12 -5.55 6.85
C VAL A 54 1.20 -4.62 6.04
N ILE A 55 0.98 -4.92 4.77
CA ILE A 55 0.06 -4.16 3.90
C ILE A 55 -1.36 -4.17 4.48
N TYR A 56 -1.85 -5.34 4.89
CA TYR A 56 -3.19 -5.48 5.48
C TYR A 56 -3.31 -4.68 6.78
N GLY A 57 -2.33 -4.78 7.67
CA GLY A 57 -2.30 -4.03 8.94
C GLY A 57 -2.27 -2.52 8.71
N ALA A 58 -1.41 -2.05 7.79
CA ALA A 58 -1.32 -0.64 7.42
C ALA A 58 -2.63 -0.14 6.81
N LEU A 59 -3.23 -0.90 5.89
CA LEU A 59 -4.50 -0.55 5.28
C LEU A 59 -5.61 -0.46 6.34
N LYS A 60 -5.71 -1.44 7.24
CA LYS A 60 -6.73 -1.45 8.30
C LYS A 60 -6.61 -0.26 9.24
N TYR A 61 -5.39 0.13 9.59
CA TYR A 61 -5.16 1.33 10.39
C TYR A 61 -5.60 2.59 9.64
N LEU A 62 -5.21 2.73 8.37
CA LEU A 62 -5.55 3.89 7.55
C LEU A 62 -7.06 3.99 7.27
N GLU A 63 -7.74 2.85 7.08
CA GLU A 63 -9.20 2.73 6.91
C GLU A 63 -9.99 3.24 8.12
N GLN A 64 -9.40 3.25 9.31
CA GLN A 64 -10.01 3.78 10.53
C GLN A 64 -9.76 5.28 10.72
N SER A 65 -8.93 5.89 9.88
CA SER A 65 -8.58 7.30 9.98
C SER A 65 -9.42 8.17 9.04
N PRO A 66 -9.54 9.49 9.31
CA PRO A 66 -10.26 10.40 8.43
C PRO A 66 -9.66 10.55 7.02
N CYS A 67 -8.46 10.00 6.77
CA CYS A 67 -7.82 10.13 5.46
C CYS A 67 -8.60 9.42 4.34
N VAL A 68 -9.49 8.49 4.68
CA VAL A 68 -10.33 7.79 3.70
C VAL A 68 -11.29 8.73 2.96
N GLU A 69 -11.71 9.80 3.62
CA GLU A 69 -12.68 10.78 3.09
C GLU A 69 -11.99 11.98 2.42
N GLN A 70 -10.66 12.03 2.48
CA GLN A 70 -9.87 13.10 1.86
C GLN A 70 -9.82 12.95 0.34
N ASN A 71 -9.47 14.07 -0.31
CA ASN A 71 -9.24 14.14 -1.75
C ASN A 71 -7.93 14.88 -2.04
N PRO A 72 -7.42 14.84 -3.28
CA PRO A 72 -6.14 15.46 -3.62
C PRO A 72 -6.12 16.97 -3.40
N ASP A 73 -7.26 17.65 -3.53
CA ASP A 73 -7.36 19.10 -3.37
C ASP A 73 -7.13 19.50 -1.91
N ILE A 74 -7.71 18.76 -0.96
CA ILE A 74 -7.50 18.97 0.49
C ILE A 74 -6.02 18.81 0.86
N ILE A 75 -5.34 17.80 0.30
CA ILE A 75 -3.93 17.55 0.55
C ILE A 75 -3.04 18.64 -0.07
N THR A 76 -3.37 19.07 -1.29
CA THR A 76 -2.66 20.15 -1.97
C THR A 76 -2.80 21.46 -1.22
N GLN A 77 -4.01 21.78 -0.76
CA GLN A 77 -4.26 22.94 0.10
C GLN A 77 -3.44 22.86 1.39
N PHE A 78 -3.47 21.72 2.08
CA PHE A 78 -2.71 21.50 3.31
C PHE A 78 -1.20 21.73 3.12
N TYR A 79 -0.61 21.23 2.03
CA TYR A 79 0.80 21.47 1.74
C TYR A 79 1.10 22.90 1.28
N SER A 80 0.13 23.61 0.72
CA SER A 80 0.30 25.00 0.28
C SER A 80 0.20 26.02 1.42
N GLU A 81 -0.48 25.64 2.51
CA GLU A 81 -0.65 26.45 3.72
C GLU A 81 0.40 26.14 4.81
N ALA A 82 1.23 25.10 4.63
CA ALA A 82 2.28 24.66 5.54
C ALA A 82 3.66 25.25 5.19
#